data_AF-A0A5C8WTX5-F1
#
_entry.id   AF-A0A5C8WTX5-F1
#
_cell.length_a   1.000
_cell.length_b   1.000
_cell.length_c   1.000
_cell.angle_alpha   90.00
_cell.angle_beta   90.00
_cell.angle_gamma   90.00
#
_symmetry.space_group_name_H-M   'P 1'
#
loop_
_entity.id
_entity.type
_entity.pdbx_description
1 polymer ?
#
loop_
_entity_poly.entity_id
_entity_poly.type
_entity_poly.pdbx_seq_one_letter_code
_entity_poly.pdbx_strand_id
1 'polypeptide(L)'
;MRSATAADFDCVGFLRMHGLLRRASTACGFTEYNPAIVDRARICFDALGSRRGTEEVQSGVAEFEQLRSTRHHDAVCAMLAAKFSMVVRP
;
A
#
# COMPACT_ATOMS: atom_id res chain seq x y z
N MET A 1 26.65 21.01 13.02
CA MET A 1 25.70 21.30 11.92
C MET A 1 24.99 20.00 11.58
N ARG A 2 23.73 19.83 12.00
CA ARG A 2 22.90 18.70 11.56
C ARG A 2 22.24 19.14 10.25
N SER A 3 22.71 18.59 9.12
CA SER A 3 21.92 18.65 7.89
C SER A 3 20.59 17.98 8.15
N ALA A 4 19.50 18.73 8.08
CA ALA A 4 18.19 18.16 7.88
C ALA A 4 18.18 17.57 6.45
N THR A 5 18.57 16.31 6.33
CA THR A 5 18.39 15.51 5.11
C THR A 5 16.88 15.27 4.94
N ALA A 6 16.42 15.23 3.68
CA ALA A 6 15.04 14.94 3.27
C ALA A 6 14.23 14.13 4.30
N ALA A 7 13.06 14.66 4.68
CA ALA A 7 12.15 14.11 5.67
C ALA A 7 12.20 12.58 5.79
N ASP A 8 12.31 12.07 7.02
CA ASP A 8 12.23 10.63 7.32
C ASP A 8 11.08 10.01 6.52
N PHE A 9 11.42 9.10 5.61
CA PHE A 9 10.43 8.47 4.74
C PHE A 9 9.37 7.77 5.58
N ASP A 10 8.10 8.05 5.31
CA ASP A 10 6.97 7.49 6.06
C ASP A 10 6.76 6.00 5.74
N CYS A 11 7.51 5.14 6.43
CA CYS A 11 7.36 3.69 6.30
C CYS A 11 6.01 3.18 6.82
N VAL A 12 5.37 3.88 7.75
CA VAL A 12 4.06 3.49 8.28
C VAL A 12 3.00 3.66 7.20
N GLY A 13 2.88 4.86 6.64
CA GLY A 13 1.96 5.13 5.53
C GLY A 13 2.27 4.29 4.29
N PHE A 14 3.55 4.02 4.02
CA PHE A 14 3.95 3.20 2.89
C PHE A 14 3.52 1.73 3.03
N LEU A 15 3.73 1.10 4.19
CA LEU A 15 3.32 -0.28 4.43
C LEU A 15 1.79 -0.43 4.43
N ARG A 16 1.07 0.56 4.98
CA ARG A 16 -0.38 0.61 4.91
C ARG A 16 -0.88 0.69 3.46
N MET A 17 -0.31 1.58 2.65
CA MET A 17 -0.62 1.66 1.22
C MET A 17 -0.31 0.35 0.49
N HIS A 18 0.84 -0.27 0.78
CA HIS A 18 1.24 -1.56 0.20
C HIS A 18 0.21 -2.65 0.49
N GLY A 19 -0.21 -2.82 1.75
CA GLY A 19 -1.22 -3.80 2.15
C GLY A 19 -2.57 -3.59 1.45
N LEU A 20 -3.02 -2.33 1.41
CA LEU A 20 -4.26 -1.93 0.71
C LEU A 20 -4.22 -2.33 -0.76
N LEU A 21 -3.18 -1.91 -1.49
CA LEU A 21 -3.08 -2.17 -2.93
C LEU A 21 -2.79 -3.62 -3.26
N ARG A 22 -2.08 -4.36 -2.39
CA ARG A 22 -1.85 -5.79 -2.59
C ARG A 22 -3.16 -6.56 -2.48
N ARG A 23 -4.00 -6.23 -1.50
CA ARG A 23 -5.33 -6.82 -1.37
C ARG A 23 -6.24 -6.43 -2.55
N ALA A 24 -6.21 -5.16 -2.95
CA ALA A 24 -6.94 -4.67 -4.10
C ALA A 24 -6.53 -5.39 -5.39
N SER A 25 -5.25 -5.68 -5.59
CA SER A 25 -4.78 -6.38 -6.79
C SER A 25 -5.42 -7.76 -6.97
N THR A 26 -5.56 -8.52 -5.88
CA THR A 26 -6.25 -9.82 -5.92
C THR A 26 -7.76 -9.67 -6.15
N ALA A 27 -8.41 -8.69 -5.52
CA ALA A 27 -9.86 -8.53 -5.60
C ALA A 27 -10.32 -7.89 -6.93
N CYS A 28 -9.59 -6.88 -7.40
CA CYS A 28 -9.86 -6.13 -8.62
C CYS A 28 -9.30 -6.77 -9.89
N GLY A 29 -8.41 -7.77 -9.76
CA GLY A 29 -7.79 -8.44 -10.90
C GLY A 29 -6.74 -7.62 -11.63
N PHE A 30 -6.03 -6.72 -10.93
CA PHE A 30 -4.97 -5.90 -11.52
C PHE A 30 -3.87 -6.78 -12.12
N THR A 31 -3.57 -6.56 -13.40
CA THR A 31 -2.58 -7.34 -14.17
C THR A 31 -1.13 -7.06 -13.79
N GLU A 32 -0.84 -5.85 -13.31
CA GLU A 32 0.52 -5.44 -12.94
C GLU A 32 0.58 -4.85 -11.53
N TYR A 33 1.68 -5.16 -10.83
CA TYR A 33 2.07 -4.51 -9.58
C TYR A 33 3.54 -4.13 -9.66
N ASN A 34 3.87 -2.86 -9.41
CA ASN A 34 5.22 -2.34 -9.57
C ASN A 34 6.17 -3.01 -8.55
N PRO A 35 7.21 -3.75 -9.00
CA PRO A 35 8.11 -4.48 -8.11
C PRO A 35 8.93 -3.56 -7.20
N ALA A 36 9.23 -2.33 -7.61
CA ALA A 36 9.97 -1.37 -6.78
C ALA A 36 9.21 -1.01 -5.49
N ILE A 37 7.87 -1.10 -5.51
CA ILE A 37 7.03 -0.88 -4.33
C ILE A 37 7.18 -2.04 -3.34
N VAL A 38 7.32 -3.27 -3.83
CA VAL A 38 7.56 -4.45 -2.98
C VAL A 38 8.92 -4.34 -2.30
N ASP A 39 9.96 -3.96 -3.04
CA ASP A 39 11.30 -3.81 -2.48
C ASP A 39 11.36 -2.69 -1.44
N ARG A 40 10.70 -1.56 -1.71
CA ARG A 40 10.59 -0.49 -0.71
C ARG A 40 9.80 -0.91 0.52
N ALA A 41 8.74 -1.69 0.35
CA ALA A 41 7.95 -2.22 1.46
C ALA A 41 8.79 -3.16 2.32
N ARG A 42 9.64 -4.01 1.74
CA ARG A 42 10.57 -4.86 2.51
C ARG A 42 11.52 -4.02 3.37
N ILE A 43 12.16 -3.00 2.80
CA ILE A 43 13.05 -2.10 3.54
C ILE A 43 12.30 -1.43 4.71
N CYS A 44 11.05 -1.00 4.49
CA CYS A 44 10.24 -0.40 5.55
C CYS A 44 9.79 -1.40 6.61
N PHE A 45 9.49 -2.63 6.22
CA PHE A 45 9.13 -3.70 7.14
C PHE A 45 10.31 -4.03 8.06
N ASP A 46 11.52 -4.11 7.51
CA ASP A 46 12.74 -4.35 8.27
C ASP A 46 13.06 -3.19 9.22
N ALA A 47 12.91 -1.95 8.76
CA ALA A 47 13.16 -0.75 9.57
C ALA A 47 12.17 -0.59 10.74
N LEU A 48 10.90 -0.98 10.56
CA LEU A 48 9.88 -0.92 11.61
C LEU A 48 9.88 -2.16 12.52
N GLY A 49 10.47 -3.26 12.06
CA GLY A 49 10.44 -4.55 12.71
C GLY A 49 9.13 -5.31 12.43
N SER A 50 9.21 -6.65 12.55
CA SER A 50 8.17 -7.56 12.08
C SER A 50 6.78 -7.31 12.66
N ARG A 51 6.68 -7.06 13.97
CA ARG A 51 5.38 -6.81 14.63
C ARG A 51 4.70 -5.58 14.05
N ARG A 52 5.37 -4.43 14.10
CA ARG A 52 4.80 -3.16 13.64
C ARG A 52 4.60 -3.17 12.12
N GLY A 53 5.56 -3.70 11.37
CA GLY A 53 5.42 -3.86 9.93
C GLY A 53 4.19 -4.68 9.54
N THR A 54 3.91 -5.76 10.27
CA THR A 54 2.71 -6.58 10.06
C THR A 54 1.44 -5.82 10.40
N GLU A 55 1.42 -5.10 11.54
CA GLU A 55 0.27 -4.27 11.95
C GLU A 55 -0.10 -3.25 10.86
N GLU A 56 0.88 -2.54 10.29
CA GLU A 56 0.61 -1.53 9.26
C GLU A 56 0.14 -2.13 7.93
N VAL A 57 0.74 -3.25 7.49
CA VAL A 57 0.27 -3.97 6.30
C VAL A 57 -1.17 -4.44 6.47
N GLN A 58 -1.50 -5.04 7.63
CA GLN A 58 -2.85 -5.51 7.91
C GLN A 58 -3.86 -4.37 8.06
N SER A 59 -3.44 -3.22 8.60
CA SER A 59 -4.24 -2.00 8.63
C SER A 59 -4.66 -1.55 7.22
N GLY A 60 -3.73 -1.62 6.26
CA GLY A 60 -4.01 -1.36 4.84
C GLY A 60 -5.00 -2.35 4.22
N VAL A 61 -4.84 -3.65 4.52
CA VAL A 61 -5.77 -4.69 4.07
C VAL A 61 -7.18 -4.42 4.61
N ALA A 62 -7.31 -4.09 5.89
CA ALA A 62 -8.58 -3.78 6.52
C ALA A 62 -9.25 -2.53 5.91
N GLU A 63 -8.46 -1.51 5.56
CA GLU A 63 -8.96 -0.31 4.87
C GLU A 63 -9.58 -0.66 3.51
N PHE A 64 -8.95 -1.54 2.73
CA PHE A 64 -9.54 -2.00 1.47
C PHE A 64 -10.89 -2.70 1.70
N GLU A 65 -10.97 -3.59 2.69
CA GLU A 65 -12.21 -4.31 2.99
C GLU A 65 -13.33 -3.36 3.44
N GLN A 66 -13.00 -2.32 4.20
CA GLN A 66 -13.96 -1.27 4.58
C GLN A 66 -14.42 -0.43 3.39
N LEU A 67 -13.53 -0.09 2.46
CA LEU A 67 -13.90 0.61 1.23
C LEU A 67 -14.84 -0.24 0.37
N ARG A 68 -14.52 -1.53 0.23
CA ARG A 68 -15.32 -2.49 -0.55
C ARG A 68 -16.70 -2.76 0.08
N SER A 69 -16.84 -2.72 1.40
CA SER A 69 -18.12 -2.94 2.07
C SER A 69 -19.08 -1.75 1.98
N THR A 70 -18.54 -0.54 1.76
CA THR A 70 -19.31 0.71 1.76
C THR A 70 -19.57 1.27 0.36
N ARG A 71 -18.86 0.79 -0.66
CA ARG A 71 -18.93 1.28 -2.05
C ARG A 71 -19.05 0.13 -3.04
N HIS A 72 -19.55 0.43 -4.24
CA HIS A 72 -19.55 -0.53 -5.34
C HIS A 72 -18.12 -0.95 -5.68
N HIS A 73 -17.91 -2.26 -5.79
CA HIS A 73 -16.60 -2.89 -6.03
C HIS A 73 -15.83 -2.24 -7.19
N ASP A 74 -16.47 -2.14 -8.36
CA ASP A 74 -15.80 -1.66 -9.57
C ASP A 74 -15.41 -0.18 -9.47
N ALA A 75 -16.20 0.63 -8.75
CA ALA A 75 -15.87 2.02 -8.48
C ALA A 75 -14.63 2.14 -7.57
N VAL A 76 -14.49 1.26 -6.57
CA VAL A 76 -13.28 1.20 -5.73
C VAL A 76 -12.07 0.81 -6.57
N CYS A 77 -12.19 -0.21 -7.41
CA CYS A 77 -11.10 -0.68 -8.26
C CYS A 77 -10.63 0.40 -9.25
N ALA A 78 -11.56 1.06 -9.95
CA ALA A 78 -11.25 2.15 -10.88
C ALA A 78 -10.59 3.33 -10.15
N MET A 79 -11.10 3.72 -8.99
CA MET A 79 -10.52 4.78 -8.17
C MET A 79 -9.08 4.46 -7.74
N LEU A 80 -8.82 3.23 -7.29
CA LEU A 80 -7.48 2.82 -6.84
C LEU A 80 -6.50 2.76 -8.01
N ALA A 81 -6.89 2.21 -9.16
CA ALA A 81 -6.06 2.19 -10.35
C ALA A 81 -5.72 3.61 -10.85
N ALA A 82 -6.68 4.54 -10.80
CA ALA A 82 -6.46 5.94 -11.17
C ALA A 82 -5.52 6.65 -10.18
N LYS A 83 -5.76 6.49 -8.87
CA LYS A 83 -4.98 7.16 -7.82
C LYS A 83 -3.55 6.63 -7.70
N PHE A 84 -3.37 5.33 -7.94
CA PHE A 84 -2.09 4.64 -7.74
C PHE A 84 -1.57 4.00 -9.03
N SER A 85 -1.71 4.70 -10.16
CA SER A 85 -1.30 4.23 -11.50
C SER A 85 0.19 3.92 -11.65
N MET A 86 1.03 4.43 -10.74
CA MET A 86 2.45 4.08 -10.64
C MET A 86 2.72 2.77 -9.89
N VAL A 87 1.73 2.24 -9.16
CA VAL A 87 1.85 1.05 -8.30
C VAL A 87 1.10 -0.13 -8.89
N VAL A 88 -0.11 0.07 -9.41
CA VAL A 88 -0.97 -0.98 -9.96
C VAL A 88 -1.52 -0.57 -11.32
N ARG A 89 -1.80 -1.57 -12.17
CA ARG A 89 -2.55 -1.37 -13.42
C ARG A 89 -3.65 -2.42 -13.58
N PRO A 90 -4.82 -2.04 -14.11
CA PRO A 90 -5.91 -2.97 -14.42
C PRO A 90 -5.46 -4.15 -15.28
#